data_AF-A0A369T3F4-F1
#
_entry.id   AF-A0A369T3F4-F1
#
_cell.length_a   1.000
_cell.length_b   1.000
_cell.length_c   1.000
_cell.angle_alpha   90.00
_cell.angle_beta   90.00
_cell.angle_gamma   90.00
#
_symmetry.space_group_name_H-M   'P 1'
#
loop_
_entity.id
_entity.type
_entity.pdbx_description
1 polymer ?
#
loop_
_entity_poly.entity_id
_entity_poly.type
_entity_poly.pdbx_seq_one_letter_code
_entity_poly.pdbx_strand_id
1 'polypeptide(L)'
;MRIRLPLALLLALIAISTLCHELRDGSGTDGECYSLLRDVENTLRRFERVRGNEIAMRQLIDDLKADLEYMKLCRKPELFERFAPEGVRVPLVYVTGQGFNVHPINAMNLATEAILYRGDWEEFRGIMEWMLRYMERKGNASFLNFYFAWERASIPWNSSLSQGVAAGYYAVACVRFGDPRYCEAARSLVNSFLIPQEEGGFVIETAYGPFYLEYSNSPDDLVLNGFMLSLKGLAIYDSLIGDGVSRRVLSEGIRTLRGILPYYERGNWSLYSPKHGRATETYHRLHIRLLYFLGMWLGDGELLGYALRWDRYLTDRSELPRAEREYEFWRDLVSSLTASPRGSHPPEGGGIDRDVVVPAHVEDRPYLTQVY
;
A
#
# COMPACT_ATOMS: atom_id res chain seq x y z
N MET A 1 -4.17 -24.09 -24.09
CA MET A 1 -2.75 -23.92 -24.48
C MET A 1 -1.89 -24.27 -23.28
N ARG A 2 -1.14 -25.38 -23.28
CA ARG A 2 -0.29 -25.79 -22.14
C ARG A 2 0.91 -24.85 -22.07
N ILE A 3 0.85 -23.84 -21.21
CA ILE A 3 2.02 -22.98 -20.93
C ILE A 3 3.01 -23.86 -20.16
N ARG A 4 4.14 -24.17 -20.80
CA ARG A 4 5.25 -24.86 -20.14
C ARG A 4 5.85 -23.88 -19.13
N LEU A 5 5.90 -24.27 -17.86
CA LEU A 5 6.78 -23.60 -16.89
C LEU A 5 8.18 -23.51 -17.53
N PRO A 6 8.87 -22.37 -17.51
CA PRO A 6 10.22 -22.28 -18.04
C PRO A 6 11.07 -23.37 -17.38
N LEU A 7 11.78 -24.18 -18.18
CA LEU A 7 12.55 -25.33 -17.68
C LEU A 7 13.49 -24.93 -16.53
N ALA A 8 14.02 -23.71 -16.58
CA ALA A 8 14.85 -23.12 -15.53
C ALA A 8 14.11 -22.95 -14.19
N LEU A 9 12.83 -22.56 -14.22
CA LEU A 9 12.01 -22.41 -13.02
C LEU A 9 11.72 -23.79 -12.41
N LEU A 10 11.38 -24.78 -13.24
CA LEU A 10 11.15 -26.15 -12.78
C LEU A 10 12.43 -26.75 -12.16
N LEU A 11 13.58 -26.54 -12.79
CA LEU A 11 14.88 -26.99 -12.27
C LEU A 11 15.28 -26.27 -10.98
N ALA A 12 14.98 -24.98 -10.84
CA ALA A 12 15.21 -24.23 -9.60
C ALA A 12 14.32 -24.73 -8.45
N LEU A 13 13.03 -24.98 -8.73
CA LEU A 13 12.09 -25.53 -7.74
C LEU A 13 12.53 -26.95 -7.29
N ILE A 14 13.00 -27.77 -8.23
CA ILE A 14 13.55 -29.10 -7.94
C ILE A 14 14.83 -28.98 -7.10
N ALA A 15 15.78 -28.13 -7.50
CA ALA A 15 17.03 -27.94 -6.77
C ALA A 15 16.79 -27.41 -5.34
N ILE A 16 15.86 -26.47 -5.17
CA ILE A 16 15.47 -25.94 -3.85
C ILE A 16 14.78 -27.03 -3.03
N SER A 17 13.91 -27.84 -3.63
CA SER A 17 13.26 -28.96 -2.94
C SER A 17 14.27 -30.02 -2.50
N THR A 18 15.27 -30.34 -3.34
CA THR A 18 16.33 -31.30 -2.99
C THR A 18 17.22 -30.73 -1.89
N LEU A 19 17.60 -29.46 -1.99
CA LEU A 19 18.38 -28.76 -0.96
C LEU A 19 17.61 -28.74 0.38
N CYS A 20 16.30 -28.44 0.37
CA CYS A 20 15.47 -28.49 1.58
C CYS A 20 15.41 -29.91 2.18
N HIS A 21 15.45 -30.95 1.36
CA HIS A 21 15.44 -32.33 1.82
C HIS A 21 16.78 -32.75 2.44
N GLU A 22 17.90 -32.39 1.81
CA GLU A 22 19.25 -32.63 2.33
C GLU A 22 19.50 -31.89 3.65
N LEU A 23 18.93 -30.69 3.81
CA LEU A 23 19.05 -29.87 5.01
C LEU A 23 18.19 -30.37 6.19
N ARG A 24 17.14 -31.16 5.93
CA ARG A 24 16.34 -31.82 6.99
C ARG A 24 17.07 -32.97 7.67
N ASP A 25 17.99 -33.63 6.94
CA ASP A 25 18.70 -34.81 7.43
C ASP A 25 19.99 -34.44 8.22
N GLY A 26 20.42 -33.18 8.15
CA GLY A 26 21.57 -32.65 8.90
C GLY A 26 21.20 -32.23 10.33
N SER A 27 21.24 -33.17 11.29
CA SER A 27 21.10 -32.85 12.72
C SER A 27 22.39 -32.22 13.28
N GLY A 28 22.47 -30.89 13.31
CA GLY A 28 23.54 -30.19 14.03
C GLY A 28 23.52 -28.67 13.87
N THR A 29 23.37 -27.97 15.01
CA THR A 29 23.79 -26.58 15.29
C THR A 29 23.37 -25.39 14.39
N ASP A 30 22.75 -25.61 13.23
CA ASP A 30 22.47 -24.55 12.23
C ASP A 30 20.98 -24.11 12.18
N GLY A 31 20.26 -24.25 13.30
CA GLY A 31 18.80 -24.05 13.34
C GLY A 31 18.30 -22.67 12.88
N GLU A 32 19.12 -21.62 13.03
CA GLU A 32 18.76 -20.25 12.63
C GLU A 32 18.98 -20.00 11.12
N CYS A 33 20.00 -20.62 10.50
CA CYS A 33 20.24 -20.57 9.06
C CYS A 33 19.12 -21.22 8.24
N TYR A 34 18.43 -22.19 8.83
CA TYR A 34 17.30 -22.90 8.21
C TYR A 34 15.93 -22.40 8.68
N SER A 35 15.89 -21.24 9.32
CA SER A 35 14.65 -20.67 9.90
C SER A 35 13.53 -20.46 8.88
N LEU A 36 13.86 -20.29 7.60
CA LEU A 36 12.90 -20.07 6.51
C LEU A 36 12.62 -21.31 5.64
N LEU A 37 13.13 -22.51 5.93
CA LEU A 37 12.87 -23.69 5.08
C LEU A 37 11.36 -23.98 4.92
N ARG A 38 10.59 -23.84 6.01
CA ARG A 38 9.13 -24.02 5.98
C ARG A 38 8.43 -22.94 5.17
N ASP A 39 8.97 -21.74 5.18
CA ASP A 39 8.44 -20.57 4.48
C ASP A 39 8.71 -20.69 2.98
N VAL A 40 9.91 -21.15 2.61
CA VAL A 40 10.26 -21.54 1.24
C VAL A 40 9.30 -22.64 0.75
N GLU A 41 9.10 -23.73 1.51
CA GLU A 41 8.12 -24.76 1.16
C GLU A 41 6.69 -24.21 0.99
N ASN A 42 6.31 -23.18 1.75
CA ASN A 42 5.03 -22.49 1.59
C ASN A 42 4.98 -21.73 0.26
N THR A 43 5.99 -20.93 -0.05
CA THR A 43 6.13 -20.20 -1.31
C THR A 43 6.06 -21.15 -2.51
N LEU A 44 6.77 -22.29 -2.46
CA LEU A 44 6.72 -23.33 -3.48
C LEU A 44 5.30 -23.88 -3.70
N ARG A 45 4.53 -24.10 -2.63
CA ARG A 45 3.13 -24.54 -2.74
C ARG A 45 2.20 -23.46 -3.33
N ARG A 46 2.50 -22.19 -3.12
CA ARG A 46 1.72 -21.07 -3.68
C ARG A 46 1.87 -20.97 -5.20
N PHE A 47 3.01 -21.37 -5.78
CA PHE A 47 3.20 -21.43 -7.24
C PHE A 47 2.13 -22.28 -7.95
N GLU A 48 1.71 -23.38 -7.34
CA GLU A 48 0.66 -24.25 -7.90
C GLU A 48 -0.70 -23.54 -8.00
N ARG A 49 -1.00 -22.63 -7.06
CA ARG A 49 -2.26 -21.88 -7.01
C ARG A 49 -2.32 -20.75 -8.04
N VAL A 50 -1.16 -20.26 -8.48
CA VAL A 50 -1.06 -19.11 -9.41
C VAL A 50 -0.61 -19.51 -10.80
N ARG A 51 -0.60 -20.81 -11.12
CA ARG A 51 -0.14 -21.32 -12.40
C ARG A 51 -0.89 -20.67 -13.56
N GLY A 52 -0.15 -20.09 -14.49
CA GLY A 52 -0.70 -19.40 -15.66
C GLY A 52 -0.92 -17.89 -15.45
N ASN A 53 -0.71 -17.37 -14.24
CA ASN A 53 -0.64 -15.95 -13.98
C ASN A 53 0.83 -15.51 -13.90
N GLU A 54 1.36 -14.93 -14.99
CA GLU A 54 2.78 -14.56 -15.10
C GLU A 54 3.22 -13.52 -14.07
N ILE A 55 2.32 -12.61 -13.68
CA ILE A 55 2.61 -11.55 -12.74
C ILE A 55 2.69 -12.11 -11.31
N ALA A 56 1.73 -12.95 -10.95
CA ALA A 56 1.74 -13.68 -9.68
C ALA A 56 3.00 -14.56 -9.54
N MET A 57 3.36 -15.29 -10.60
CA MET A 57 4.57 -16.11 -10.61
C MET A 57 5.82 -15.25 -10.46
N ARG A 58 5.87 -14.07 -11.08
CA ARG A 58 6.98 -13.12 -10.91
C ARG A 58 7.11 -12.66 -9.47
N GLN A 59 5.99 -12.32 -8.82
CA GLN A 59 5.96 -11.93 -7.42
C GLN A 59 6.54 -13.04 -6.53
N LEU A 60 6.06 -14.28 -6.69
CA LEU A 60 6.55 -15.42 -5.91
C LEU A 60 8.03 -15.75 -6.18
N ILE A 61 8.58 -15.40 -7.35
CA ILE A 61 10.02 -15.53 -7.64
C ILE A 61 10.82 -14.53 -6.81
N ASP A 62 10.38 -13.27 -6.74
CA ASP A 62 11.05 -12.26 -5.94
C ASP A 62 10.93 -12.56 -4.43
N ASP A 63 9.78 -13.10 -4.00
CA ASP A 63 9.55 -13.61 -2.63
C ASP A 63 10.57 -14.71 -2.27
N LEU A 64 10.67 -15.73 -3.12
CA LEU A 64 11.60 -16.85 -2.94
C LEU A 64 13.07 -16.37 -2.95
N LYS A 65 13.41 -15.40 -3.80
CA LYS A 65 14.75 -14.82 -3.83
C LYS A 65 15.08 -14.12 -2.52
N ALA A 66 14.15 -13.34 -1.97
CA ALA A 66 14.31 -12.69 -0.68
C ALA A 66 14.52 -13.71 0.45
N ASP A 67 13.71 -14.78 0.50
CA ASP A 67 13.87 -15.84 1.50
C ASP A 67 15.26 -16.49 1.41
N LEU A 68 15.69 -16.88 0.20
CA LEU A 68 16.98 -17.55 -0.02
C LEU A 68 18.18 -16.68 0.30
N GLU A 69 18.12 -15.38 0.01
CA GLU A 69 19.18 -14.44 0.37
C GLU A 69 19.18 -14.12 1.86
N TYR A 70 18.01 -13.98 2.48
CA TYR A 70 17.90 -13.72 3.91
C TYR A 70 18.43 -14.88 4.76
N MET A 71 18.21 -16.13 4.36
CA MET A 71 18.75 -17.30 5.07
C MET A 71 20.27 -17.27 5.23
N LYS A 72 21.00 -16.60 4.33
CA LYS A 72 22.46 -16.44 4.43
C LYS A 72 22.89 -15.61 5.64
N LEU A 73 21.97 -14.85 6.23
CA LEU A 73 22.21 -14.07 7.46
C LEU A 73 22.17 -14.92 8.72
N CYS A 74 21.71 -16.18 8.63
CA CYS A 74 21.62 -17.10 9.77
C CYS A 74 20.88 -16.53 10.98
N ARG A 75 19.81 -15.78 10.74
CA ARG A 75 18.92 -15.25 11.78
C ARG A 75 17.46 -15.48 11.42
N LYS A 76 16.60 -15.48 12.42
CA LYS A 76 15.15 -15.56 12.24
C LYS A 76 14.57 -14.16 11.99
N PRO A 77 13.73 -13.95 10.96
CA PRO A 77 13.07 -12.67 10.77
C PRO A 77 11.88 -12.47 11.71
N GLU A 78 11.58 -11.20 11.98
CA GLU A 78 10.40 -10.78 12.74
C GLU A 78 9.23 -10.41 11.82
N LEU A 79 7.99 -10.57 12.31
CA LEU A 79 6.80 -10.20 11.55
C LEU A 79 6.89 -8.73 11.09
N PHE A 80 6.68 -8.50 9.79
CA PHE A 80 6.82 -7.23 9.11
C PHE A 80 8.25 -6.67 8.95
N GLU A 81 9.26 -7.48 9.26
CA GLU A 81 10.63 -7.14 8.91
C GLU A 81 10.76 -6.91 7.40
N ARG A 82 11.54 -5.89 7.04
CA ARG A 82 11.77 -5.49 5.65
C ARG A 82 13.14 -6.01 5.20
N PHE A 83 13.19 -6.65 4.04
CA PHE A 83 14.44 -7.09 3.42
C PHE A 83 14.42 -6.87 1.92
N ALA A 84 15.48 -6.28 1.38
CA ALA A 84 15.67 -6.10 -0.05
C ALA A 84 16.79 -7.03 -0.53
N PRO A 85 16.48 -8.09 -1.30
CA PRO A 85 17.51 -8.90 -1.93
C PRO A 85 18.23 -8.14 -3.05
N GLU A 86 19.37 -8.66 -3.48
CA GLU A 86 20.21 -8.02 -4.50
C GLU A 86 19.43 -7.70 -5.78
N GLY A 87 19.49 -6.44 -6.24
CA GLY A 87 18.78 -5.99 -7.44
C GLY A 87 17.27 -5.77 -7.27
N VAL A 88 16.73 -5.92 -6.06
CA VAL A 88 15.35 -5.54 -5.73
C VAL A 88 15.35 -4.20 -5.00
N ARG A 89 14.75 -3.18 -5.63
CA ARG A 89 14.76 -1.80 -5.11
C ARG A 89 13.83 -1.58 -3.92
N VAL A 90 12.71 -2.32 -3.88
CA VAL A 90 11.69 -2.17 -2.84
C VAL A 90 11.80 -3.34 -1.87
N PRO A 91 12.11 -3.11 -0.58
CA PRO A 91 12.12 -4.16 0.43
C PRO A 91 10.81 -4.95 0.47
N LEU A 92 10.94 -6.28 0.44
CA LEU A 92 9.85 -7.22 0.70
C LEU A 92 9.61 -7.31 2.20
N VAL A 93 8.42 -7.77 2.58
CA VAL A 93 7.94 -7.80 3.96
C VAL A 93 7.76 -9.23 4.44
N TYR A 94 8.38 -9.57 5.56
CA TYR A 94 8.23 -10.88 6.16
C TYR A 94 6.84 -11.09 6.76
N VAL A 95 6.22 -12.21 6.42
CA VAL A 95 4.95 -12.69 6.97
C VAL A 95 5.19 -14.07 7.57
N THR A 96 4.97 -14.20 8.87
CA THR A 96 5.26 -15.44 9.62
C THR A 96 4.68 -16.69 8.94
N GLY A 97 5.54 -17.65 8.61
CA GLY A 97 5.13 -18.91 7.99
C GLY A 97 4.92 -18.84 6.48
N GLN A 98 5.21 -17.68 5.87
CA GLN A 98 4.97 -17.36 4.47
C GLN A 98 6.12 -16.54 3.85
N GLY A 99 7.26 -16.41 4.53
CA GLY A 99 8.46 -15.79 3.99
C GLY A 99 8.34 -14.28 3.77
N PHE A 100 9.29 -13.73 3.03
CA PHE A 100 9.28 -12.37 2.53
C PHE A 100 8.36 -12.25 1.31
N ASN A 101 7.53 -11.22 1.29
CA ASN A 101 6.52 -11.03 0.27
C ASN A 101 6.59 -9.62 -0.32
N VAL A 102 6.43 -9.50 -1.64
CA VAL A 102 6.12 -8.20 -2.28
C VAL A 102 4.83 -7.68 -1.65
N HIS A 103 4.91 -6.45 -1.14
CA HIS A 103 3.86 -5.87 -0.31
C HIS A 103 3.49 -4.48 -0.85
N PRO A 104 2.42 -4.37 -1.69
CA PRO A 104 2.02 -3.11 -2.30
C PRO A 104 1.89 -1.92 -1.33
N ILE A 105 1.33 -2.13 -0.14
CA ILE A 105 1.19 -1.07 0.88
C ILE A 105 2.57 -0.63 1.41
N ASN A 106 3.55 -1.53 1.47
CA ASN A 106 4.89 -1.19 1.92
C ASN A 106 5.61 -0.35 0.87
N ALA A 107 5.48 -0.74 -0.40
CA ALA A 107 6.01 0.03 -1.52
C ALA A 107 5.44 1.45 -1.54
N MET A 108 4.13 1.59 -1.32
CA MET A 108 3.50 2.90 -1.24
C MET A 108 3.97 3.69 0.00
N ASN A 109 4.21 3.08 1.16
CA ASN A 109 4.75 3.80 2.33
C ASN A 109 6.15 4.34 2.04
N LEU A 110 6.99 3.53 1.40
CA LEU A 110 8.34 3.95 0.99
C LEU A 110 8.29 5.08 -0.03
N ALA A 111 7.32 5.06 -0.95
CA ALA A 111 7.10 6.15 -1.89
C ALA A 111 6.69 7.45 -1.17
N THR A 112 5.88 7.36 -0.10
CA THR A 112 5.60 8.50 0.79
C THR A 112 6.88 9.02 1.40
N GLU A 113 7.67 8.16 2.04
CA GLU A 113 8.90 8.56 2.72
C GLU A 113 9.89 9.23 1.76
N ALA A 114 10.04 8.68 0.55
CA ALA A 114 10.92 9.21 -0.49
C ALA A 114 10.58 10.67 -0.81
N ILE A 115 9.31 11.01 -1.06
CA ILE A 115 8.94 12.38 -1.43
C ILE A 115 8.71 13.31 -0.24
N LEU A 116 8.08 12.82 0.83
CA LEU A 116 7.65 13.64 1.97
C LEU A 116 8.79 13.93 2.94
N TYR A 117 9.64 12.95 3.22
CA TYR A 117 10.69 13.08 4.24
C TYR A 117 12.08 13.27 3.63
N ARG A 118 12.35 12.65 2.48
CA ARG A 118 13.67 12.68 1.84
C ARG A 118 13.76 13.65 0.66
N GLY A 119 12.63 14.03 0.05
CA GLY A 119 12.61 14.81 -1.19
C GLY A 119 13.29 14.10 -2.38
N ASP A 120 13.41 12.78 -2.31
CA ASP A 120 14.13 11.95 -3.28
C ASP A 120 13.20 11.46 -4.39
N TRP A 121 13.19 12.23 -5.49
CA TRP A 121 12.40 11.91 -6.68
C TRP A 121 12.91 10.71 -7.47
N GLU A 122 14.20 10.37 -7.38
CA GLU A 122 14.79 9.22 -8.07
C GLU A 122 14.46 7.91 -7.33
N GLU A 123 14.47 7.93 -6.00
CA GLU A 123 13.94 6.84 -5.19
C GLU A 123 12.45 6.63 -5.49
N PHE A 124 11.64 7.69 -5.44
CA PHE A 124 10.21 7.62 -5.76
C PHE A 124 9.96 7.04 -7.15
N ARG A 125 10.63 7.55 -8.19
CA ARG A 125 10.52 7.03 -9.56
C ARG A 125 10.83 5.54 -9.61
N GLY A 126 11.91 5.12 -8.95
CA GLY A 126 12.30 3.72 -8.92
C GLY A 126 11.31 2.80 -8.22
N ILE A 127 10.68 3.26 -7.14
CA ILE A 127 9.62 2.50 -6.46
C ILE A 127 8.41 2.36 -7.39
N MET A 128 8.00 3.45 -8.06
CA MET A 128 6.87 3.42 -9.00
C MET A 128 7.17 2.52 -10.21
N GLU A 129 8.37 2.58 -10.78
CA GLU A 129 8.79 1.72 -11.87
C GLU A 129 8.84 0.24 -11.46
N TRP A 130 9.36 -0.06 -10.27
CA TRP A 130 9.43 -1.43 -9.77
C TRP A 130 8.03 -2.03 -9.58
N MET A 131 7.09 -1.24 -9.04
CA MET A 131 5.71 -1.68 -8.80
C MET A 131 4.89 -1.90 -10.08
N LEU A 132 5.24 -1.27 -11.22
CA LEU A 132 4.58 -1.52 -12.50
C LEU A 132 4.68 -3.00 -12.93
N ARG A 133 5.72 -3.72 -12.47
CA ARG A 133 5.94 -5.14 -12.80
C ARG A 133 4.91 -6.07 -12.18
N TYR A 134 4.17 -5.60 -11.17
CA TYR A 134 3.18 -6.38 -10.42
C TYR A 134 1.73 -5.94 -10.66
N MET A 135 1.48 -5.11 -11.69
CA MET A 135 0.12 -4.68 -12.03
C MET A 135 -0.62 -5.71 -12.88
N GLU A 136 -1.60 -6.36 -12.27
CA GLU A 136 -2.44 -7.34 -12.96
C GLU A 136 -3.65 -6.70 -13.62
N ARG A 137 -3.78 -6.84 -14.95
CA ARG A 137 -4.91 -6.28 -15.70
C ARG A 137 -6.14 -7.18 -15.66
N LYS A 138 -7.29 -6.56 -15.42
CA LYS A 138 -8.62 -7.13 -15.64
C LYS A 138 -9.47 -6.12 -16.41
N GLY A 139 -9.59 -6.32 -17.72
CA GLY A 139 -10.22 -5.36 -18.62
C GLY A 139 -9.49 -4.00 -18.59
N ASN A 140 -10.21 -2.94 -18.23
CA ASN A 140 -9.66 -1.58 -18.09
C ASN A 140 -9.14 -1.27 -16.68
N ALA A 141 -9.27 -2.21 -15.74
CA ALA A 141 -8.76 -2.08 -14.38
C ALA A 141 -7.43 -2.81 -14.21
N SER A 142 -6.61 -2.35 -13.26
CA SER A 142 -5.40 -3.03 -12.80
C SER A 142 -5.47 -3.25 -11.29
N PHE A 143 -4.85 -4.34 -10.82
CA PHE A 143 -4.81 -4.74 -9.42
C PHE A 143 -3.37 -4.96 -8.95
N LEU A 144 -3.07 -4.42 -7.77
CA LEU A 144 -1.90 -4.77 -6.97
C LEU A 144 -2.32 -5.84 -5.95
N ASN A 145 -2.23 -7.10 -6.36
CA ASN A 145 -2.66 -8.24 -5.55
C ASN A 145 -1.61 -8.67 -4.53
N PHE A 146 -2.09 -9.33 -3.48
CA PHE A 146 -1.29 -9.99 -2.46
C PHE A 146 -1.36 -11.50 -2.63
N TYR A 147 -0.19 -12.14 -2.62
CA TYR A 147 -0.06 -13.59 -2.78
C TYR A 147 0.35 -14.31 -1.49
N PHE A 148 0.11 -13.70 -0.33
CA PHE A 148 0.17 -14.34 0.97
C PHE A 148 -1.19 -14.25 1.67
N ALA A 149 -1.49 -15.19 2.55
CA ALA A 149 -2.67 -15.18 3.39
C ALA A 149 -2.54 -14.13 4.50
N TRP A 150 -3.57 -13.31 4.66
CA TRP A 150 -3.70 -12.31 5.71
C TRP A 150 -5.17 -12.13 6.05
N GLU A 151 -5.56 -12.06 7.32
CA GLU A 151 -6.95 -12.18 7.82
C GLU A 151 -7.65 -13.51 7.50
N ARG A 152 -7.59 -13.98 6.25
CA ARG A 152 -8.05 -15.30 5.78
C ARG A 152 -7.04 -15.97 4.87
N ALA A 153 -7.19 -17.29 4.70
CA ALA A 153 -6.26 -18.14 3.96
C ALA A 153 -6.33 -18.00 2.42
N SER A 154 -7.21 -17.15 1.87
CA SER A 154 -7.42 -17.01 0.43
C SER A 154 -6.41 -16.07 -0.21
N ILE A 155 -5.83 -16.52 -1.32
CA ILE A 155 -4.99 -15.74 -2.25
C ILE A 155 -5.49 -15.95 -3.69
N PRO A 156 -5.32 -14.96 -4.59
CA PRO A 156 -4.95 -13.59 -4.25
C PRO A 156 -6.05 -12.87 -3.45
N TRP A 157 -5.66 -11.82 -2.76
CA TRP A 157 -6.58 -10.78 -2.28
C TRP A 157 -6.02 -9.41 -2.67
N ASN A 158 -6.85 -8.38 -2.58
CA ASN A 158 -6.47 -7.01 -2.90
C ASN A 158 -7.01 -6.03 -1.85
N SER A 159 -6.48 -4.82 -1.89
CA SER A 159 -6.75 -3.78 -0.90
C SER A 159 -7.11 -2.48 -1.59
N SER A 160 -8.29 -1.93 -1.28
CA SER A 160 -8.64 -0.57 -1.73
C SER A 160 -7.61 0.47 -1.27
N LEU A 161 -6.96 0.24 -0.11
CA LEU A 161 -5.90 1.09 0.42
C LEU A 161 -4.73 1.14 -0.56
N SER A 162 -4.16 -0.02 -0.94
CA SER A 162 -3.04 -0.05 -1.88
C SER A 162 -3.43 0.54 -3.23
N GLN A 163 -4.65 0.26 -3.70
CA GLN A 163 -5.15 0.70 -5.00
C GLN A 163 -5.34 2.22 -5.05
N GLY A 164 -5.98 2.81 -4.04
CA GLY A 164 -6.23 4.24 -3.98
C GLY A 164 -4.95 5.04 -3.79
N VAL A 165 -4.10 4.65 -2.84
CA VAL A 165 -2.81 5.33 -2.62
C VAL A 165 -1.92 5.22 -3.86
N ALA A 166 -1.82 4.03 -4.47
CA ALA A 166 -1.06 3.86 -5.70
C ALA A 166 -1.64 4.69 -6.84
N ALA A 167 -2.97 4.79 -6.99
CA ALA A 167 -3.58 5.64 -8.02
C ALA A 167 -3.14 7.10 -7.89
N GLY A 168 -3.15 7.66 -6.66
CA GLY A 168 -2.65 9.00 -6.39
C GLY A 168 -1.16 9.16 -6.70
N TYR A 169 -0.33 8.17 -6.36
CA TYR A 169 1.11 8.25 -6.58
C TYR A 169 1.51 8.07 -8.04
N TYR A 170 0.83 7.19 -8.77
CA TYR A 170 1.00 7.09 -10.21
C TYR A 170 0.49 8.34 -10.93
N ALA A 171 -0.51 9.05 -10.39
CA ALA A 171 -0.89 10.37 -10.90
C ALA A 171 0.21 11.41 -10.69
N VAL A 172 0.82 11.46 -9.48
CA VAL A 172 2.01 12.28 -9.21
C VAL A 172 3.14 11.95 -10.18
N ALA A 173 3.47 10.67 -10.36
CA ALA A 173 4.52 10.22 -11.26
C ALA A 173 4.22 10.54 -12.74
N CYS A 174 2.96 10.38 -13.18
CA CYS A 174 2.50 10.73 -14.51
C CYS A 174 2.78 12.20 -14.82
N VAL A 175 2.33 13.11 -13.94
CA VAL A 175 2.51 14.56 -14.14
C VAL A 175 3.97 14.96 -13.99
N ARG A 176 4.69 14.42 -13.00
CA ARG A 176 6.07 14.78 -12.68
C ARG A 176 7.09 14.32 -13.72
N PHE A 177 6.88 13.15 -14.33
CA PHE A 177 7.85 12.49 -15.21
C PHE A 177 7.41 12.38 -16.66
N GLY A 178 6.12 12.57 -16.97
CA GLY A 178 5.60 12.52 -18.33
C GLY A 178 5.63 11.13 -18.99
N ASP A 179 5.88 10.06 -18.24
CA ASP A 179 5.85 8.69 -18.78
C ASP A 179 4.39 8.19 -18.88
N PRO A 180 3.90 7.84 -20.08
CA PRO A 180 2.52 7.41 -20.28
C PRO A 180 2.18 6.12 -19.50
N ARG A 181 3.16 5.28 -19.17
CA ARG A 181 2.95 4.06 -18.36
C ARG A 181 2.41 4.41 -16.97
N TYR A 182 2.87 5.50 -16.36
CA TYR A 182 2.36 5.96 -15.06
C TYR A 182 0.93 6.48 -15.17
N CYS A 183 0.60 7.18 -16.25
CA CYS A 183 -0.75 7.70 -16.48
C CYS A 183 -1.76 6.55 -16.73
N GLU A 184 -1.35 5.52 -17.47
CA GLU A 184 -2.16 4.31 -17.68
C GLU A 184 -2.35 3.53 -16.37
N ALA A 185 -1.27 3.36 -15.60
CA ALA A 185 -1.31 2.75 -14.27
C ALA A 185 -2.29 3.48 -13.35
N ALA A 186 -2.19 4.81 -13.22
CA ALA A 186 -3.08 5.61 -12.38
C ALA A 186 -4.57 5.42 -12.77
N ARG A 187 -4.90 5.56 -14.06
CA ARG A 187 -6.28 5.38 -14.57
C ARG A 187 -6.82 3.98 -14.32
N SER A 188 -6.00 2.96 -14.62
CA SER A 188 -6.43 1.57 -14.47
C SER A 188 -6.61 1.16 -13.00
N LEU A 189 -5.84 1.75 -12.07
CA LEU A 189 -6.05 1.55 -10.64
C LEU A 189 -7.37 2.20 -10.16
N VAL A 190 -7.70 3.41 -10.64
CA VAL A 190 -9.00 4.04 -10.35
C VAL A 190 -10.16 3.19 -10.87
N ASN A 191 -10.05 2.61 -12.07
CA ASN A 191 -11.08 1.73 -12.62
C ASN A 191 -11.33 0.47 -11.76
N SER A 192 -10.39 0.06 -10.90
CA SER A 192 -10.62 -1.07 -9.99
C SER A 192 -11.68 -0.79 -8.92
N PHE A 193 -11.97 0.49 -8.62
CA PHE A 193 -13.05 0.91 -7.71
C PHE A 193 -14.46 0.73 -8.31
N LEU A 194 -14.56 0.18 -9.52
CA LEU A 194 -15.83 -0.20 -10.15
C LEU A 194 -16.11 -1.70 -10.04
N ILE A 195 -15.18 -2.49 -9.49
CA ILE A 195 -15.25 -3.96 -9.54
C ILE A 195 -15.77 -4.50 -8.19
N PRO A 196 -16.93 -5.17 -8.18
CA PRO A 196 -17.46 -5.80 -6.97
C PRO A 196 -16.53 -6.86 -6.37
N GLN A 197 -16.60 -7.05 -5.06
CA GLN A 197 -15.79 -8.03 -4.33
C GLN A 197 -16.04 -9.46 -4.83
N GLU A 198 -17.29 -9.81 -5.11
CA GLU A 198 -17.69 -11.10 -5.65
C GLU A 198 -17.14 -11.36 -7.06
N GLU A 199 -16.76 -10.30 -7.77
CA GLU A 199 -16.05 -10.36 -9.04
C GLU A 199 -14.52 -10.26 -8.87
N GLY A 200 -13.99 -10.42 -7.65
CA GLY A 200 -12.56 -10.34 -7.38
C GLY A 200 -12.01 -8.91 -7.24
N GLY A 201 -12.87 -7.91 -7.14
CA GLY A 201 -12.51 -6.57 -6.70
C GLY A 201 -12.57 -6.42 -5.18
N PHE A 202 -12.88 -5.21 -4.72
CA PHE A 202 -12.92 -4.87 -3.29
C PHE A 202 -14.11 -3.96 -2.93
N VAL A 203 -15.06 -3.79 -3.85
CA VAL A 203 -16.24 -2.93 -3.65
C VAL A 203 -17.38 -3.79 -3.13
N ILE A 204 -18.02 -3.37 -2.04
CA ILE A 204 -19.28 -3.93 -1.58
C ILE A 204 -20.32 -2.82 -1.44
N GLU A 205 -21.59 -3.16 -1.64
CA GLU A 205 -22.68 -2.22 -1.40
C GLU A 205 -23.14 -2.27 0.06
N THR A 206 -23.29 -1.09 0.67
CA THR A 206 -23.85 -0.93 2.01
C THR A 206 -25.12 -0.09 1.94
N ALA A 207 -25.84 0.02 3.07
CA ALA A 207 -27.00 0.92 3.16
C ALA A 207 -26.65 2.41 2.92
N TYR A 208 -25.36 2.77 2.97
CA TYR A 208 -24.85 4.14 2.78
C TYR A 208 -24.17 4.33 1.42
N GLY A 209 -24.16 3.32 0.55
CA GLY A 209 -23.44 3.28 -0.72
C GLY A 209 -22.19 2.37 -0.69
N PRO A 210 -21.29 2.51 -1.67
CA PRO A 210 -20.17 1.59 -1.83
C PRO A 210 -19.12 1.77 -0.73
N PHE A 211 -18.71 0.65 -0.14
CA PHE A 211 -17.57 0.60 0.76
C PHE A 211 -16.38 -0.07 0.07
N TYR A 212 -15.20 0.55 0.15
CA TYR A 212 -13.97 0.02 -0.43
C TYR A 212 -13.18 -0.74 0.64
N LEU A 213 -13.06 -2.05 0.47
CA LEU A 213 -12.51 -2.94 1.48
C LEU A 213 -10.98 -2.81 1.58
N GLU A 214 -10.44 -2.66 2.79
CA GLU A 214 -8.99 -2.78 3.02
C GLU A 214 -8.49 -4.20 2.75
N TYR A 215 -9.30 -5.21 3.09
CA TYR A 215 -8.99 -6.61 2.91
C TYR A 215 -10.14 -7.27 2.12
N SER A 216 -9.98 -7.46 0.81
CA SER A 216 -11.07 -8.04 -0.01
C SER A 216 -11.38 -9.50 0.33
N ASN A 217 -10.47 -10.20 1.02
CA ASN A 217 -10.72 -11.53 1.56
C ASN A 217 -11.41 -11.53 2.94
N SER A 218 -11.57 -10.37 3.57
CA SER A 218 -12.32 -10.19 4.81
C SER A 218 -13.35 -9.05 4.67
N PRO A 219 -14.38 -9.24 3.82
CA PRO A 219 -15.34 -8.19 3.50
C PRO A 219 -16.14 -7.71 4.73
N ASP A 220 -16.29 -8.55 5.76
CA ASP A 220 -17.00 -8.22 6.99
C ASP A 220 -16.20 -7.32 7.95
N ASP A 221 -14.92 -7.09 7.66
CA ASP A 221 -14.05 -6.35 8.58
C ASP A 221 -14.37 -4.86 8.56
N LEU A 222 -14.71 -4.27 7.41
CA LEU A 222 -15.10 -2.86 7.22
C LEU A 222 -14.14 -1.86 7.91
N VAL A 223 -12.84 -2.01 7.66
CA VAL A 223 -11.79 -1.19 8.30
C VAL A 223 -11.84 0.27 7.85
N LEU A 224 -11.89 1.19 8.82
CA LEU A 224 -12.14 2.60 8.56
C LEU A 224 -10.95 3.31 7.91
N ASN A 225 -9.73 3.11 8.42
CA ASN A 225 -8.54 3.77 7.89
C ASN A 225 -8.28 3.36 6.44
N GLY A 226 -8.40 2.08 6.07
CA GLY A 226 -8.20 1.64 4.69
C GLY A 226 -9.21 2.25 3.72
N PHE A 227 -10.48 2.36 4.14
CA PHE A 227 -11.49 3.07 3.37
C PHE A 227 -11.10 4.54 3.16
N MET A 228 -10.78 5.28 4.23
CA MET A 228 -10.41 6.70 4.12
C MET A 228 -9.10 6.94 3.37
N LEU A 229 -8.11 6.05 3.49
CA LEU A 229 -6.85 6.10 2.72
C LEU A 229 -7.09 5.92 1.23
N SER A 230 -8.00 5.01 0.86
CA SER A 230 -8.39 4.83 -0.53
C SER A 230 -9.01 6.12 -1.10
N LEU A 231 -9.87 6.80 -0.32
CA LEU A 231 -10.49 8.07 -0.70
C LEU A 231 -9.46 9.20 -0.79
N LYS A 232 -8.48 9.28 0.13
CA LYS A 232 -7.38 10.24 0.06
C LYS A 232 -6.60 10.08 -1.23
N GLY A 233 -6.25 8.84 -1.61
CA GLY A 233 -5.56 8.55 -2.86
C GLY A 233 -6.39 8.92 -4.11
N LEU A 234 -7.69 8.63 -4.11
CA LEU A 234 -8.62 9.05 -5.16
C LEU A 234 -8.72 10.57 -5.29
N ALA A 235 -8.76 11.30 -4.17
CA ALA A 235 -8.79 12.77 -4.16
C ALA A 235 -7.51 13.39 -4.73
N ILE A 236 -6.33 12.80 -4.45
CA ILE A 236 -5.06 13.22 -5.04
C ILE A 236 -5.05 12.93 -6.55
N TYR A 237 -5.50 11.75 -6.96
CA TYR A 237 -5.64 11.39 -8.38
C TYR A 237 -6.55 12.38 -9.12
N ASP A 238 -7.71 12.71 -8.54
CA ASP A 238 -8.72 13.55 -9.17
C ASP A 238 -8.21 14.98 -9.42
N SER A 239 -7.40 15.51 -8.49
CA SER A 239 -6.76 16.83 -8.62
C SER A 239 -5.68 16.92 -9.71
N LEU A 240 -5.07 15.79 -10.09
CA LEU A 240 -3.92 15.76 -11.01
C LEU A 240 -4.30 15.29 -12.42
N ILE A 241 -5.08 14.22 -12.51
CA ILE A 241 -5.51 13.62 -13.79
C ILE A 241 -7.01 13.85 -13.99
N GLY A 242 -7.82 13.49 -13.00
CA GLY A 242 -9.26 13.76 -12.95
C GLY A 242 -10.08 13.26 -14.15
N ASP A 243 -10.91 12.25 -13.95
CA ASP A 243 -11.85 11.76 -14.98
C ASP A 243 -13.25 11.49 -14.42
N GLY A 244 -14.16 11.06 -15.29
CA GLY A 244 -15.54 10.79 -14.88
C GLY A 244 -15.67 9.65 -13.87
N VAL A 245 -14.75 8.68 -13.90
CA VAL A 245 -14.75 7.55 -12.97
C VAL A 245 -14.26 8.01 -11.61
N SER A 246 -13.11 8.69 -11.52
CA SER A 246 -12.56 9.18 -10.25
C SER A 246 -13.55 10.06 -9.49
N ARG A 247 -14.16 11.03 -10.19
CA ARG A 247 -15.18 11.92 -9.58
C ARG A 247 -16.38 11.15 -9.05
N ARG A 248 -16.83 10.12 -9.77
CA ARG A 248 -17.96 9.30 -9.35
C ARG A 248 -17.62 8.49 -8.10
N VAL A 249 -16.55 7.69 -8.14
CA VAL A 249 -16.20 6.80 -7.02
C VAL A 249 -15.80 7.60 -5.79
N LEU A 250 -15.08 8.72 -5.94
CA LEU A 250 -14.77 9.60 -4.82
C LEU A 250 -16.05 10.20 -4.20
N SER A 251 -16.96 10.72 -5.02
CA SER A 251 -18.22 11.30 -4.53
C SER A 251 -19.10 10.27 -3.83
N GLU A 252 -19.20 9.06 -4.37
CA GLU A 252 -19.93 7.96 -3.76
C GLU A 252 -19.31 7.53 -2.44
N GLY A 253 -17.98 7.33 -2.42
CA GLY A 253 -17.26 6.96 -1.20
C GLY A 253 -17.32 8.02 -0.09
N ILE A 254 -17.28 9.31 -0.41
CA ILE A 254 -17.45 10.39 0.58
C ILE A 254 -18.87 10.45 1.14
N ARG A 255 -19.89 10.16 0.32
CA ARG A 255 -21.27 10.01 0.80
C ARG A 255 -21.37 8.83 1.76
N THR A 256 -20.76 7.69 1.44
CA THR A 256 -20.72 6.53 2.31
C THR A 256 -19.98 6.83 3.60
N LEU A 257 -18.81 7.50 3.55
CA LEU A 257 -18.04 7.90 4.73
C LEU A 257 -18.89 8.72 5.71
N ARG A 258 -19.59 9.77 5.23
CA ARG A 258 -20.50 10.56 6.06
C ARG A 258 -21.59 9.70 6.71
N GLY A 259 -22.21 8.82 5.92
CA GLY A 259 -23.26 7.92 6.41
C GLY A 259 -22.80 6.95 7.50
N ILE A 260 -21.56 6.46 7.42
CA ILE A 260 -21.04 5.47 8.38
C ILE A 260 -20.41 6.11 9.63
N LEU A 261 -19.86 7.33 9.55
CA LEU A 261 -19.10 7.94 10.66
C LEU A 261 -19.81 7.94 12.02
N PRO A 262 -21.14 8.18 12.13
CA PRO A 262 -21.86 8.05 13.40
C PRO A 262 -21.74 6.66 14.04
N TYR A 263 -21.63 5.59 13.25
CA TYR A 263 -21.51 4.21 13.74
C TYR A 263 -20.08 3.85 14.15
N TYR A 264 -19.09 4.55 13.57
CA TYR A 264 -17.69 4.39 13.90
C TYR A 264 -17.24 5.27 15.07
N GLU A 265 -18.11 6.13 15.61
CA GLU A 265 -17.86 6.86 16.87
C GLU A 265 -18.56 6.14 18.03
N ARG A 266 -17.81 5.63 19.01
CA ARG A 266 -18.37 5.00 20.21
C ARG A 266 -17.60 5.40 21.46
N GLY A 267 -18.33 5.86 22.49
CA GLY A 267 -17.75 6.23 23.77
C GLY A 267 -16.67 7.30 23.65
N ASN A 268 -16.94 8.35 22.87
CA ASN A 268 -15.99 9.43 22.57
C ASN A 268 -14.68 8.91 21.98
N TRP A 269 -14.74 8.02 20.98
CA TRP A 269 -13.56 7.49 20.29
C TRP A 269 -13.94 6.81 18.98
N SER A 270 -12.99 6.68 18.06
CA SER A 270 -13.22 5.98 16.80
C SER A 270 -13.08 4.46 16.95
N LEU A 271 -13.90 3.69 16.24
CA LEU A 271 -13.65 2.27 15.98
C LEU A 271 -12.59 2.11 14.88
N TYR A 272 -11.72 1.11 15.01
CA TYR A 272 -10.91 0.62 13.89
C TYR A 272 -11.84 -0.01 12.85
N SER A 273 -12.75 -0.86 13.35
CA SER A 273 -13.87 -1.36 12.58
C SER A 273 -14.98 -1.90 13.48
N PRO A 274 -16.20 -2.14 12.96
CA PRO A 274 -17.30 -2.73 13.74
C PRO A 274 -16.96 -4.11 14.32
N LYS A 275 -16.16 -4.90 13.60
CA LYS A 275 -15.76 -6.25 13.99
C LYS A 275 -14.65 -6.26 15.04
N HIS A 276 -13.61 -5.46 14.82
CA HIS A 276 -12.41 -5.43 15.67
C HIS A 276 -12.54 -4.44 16.84
N GLY A 277 -13.55 -3.57 16.80
CA GLY A 277 -13.89 -2.66 17.89
C GLY A 277 -13.05 -1.38 17.89
N ARG A 278 -12.71 -0.92 19.10
CA ARG A 278 -12.11 0.39 19.36
C ARG A 278 -10.72 0.50 18.70
N ALA A 279 -10.45 1.61 18.02
CA ALA A 279 -9.13 1.88 17.47
C ALA A 279 -8.09 2.04 18.59
N THR A 280 -6.89 1.50 18.38
CA THR A 280 -5.73 1.91 19.18
C THR A 280 -5.49 3.41 19.00
N GLU A 281 -4.73 4.05 19.90
CA GLU A 281 -4.43 5.47 19.76
C GLU A 281 -3.75 5.81 18.43
N THR A 282 -2.83 4.96 17.96
CA THR A 282 -2.18 5.11 16.66
C THR A 282 -3.21 5.18 15.51
N TYR A 283 -4.20 4.29 15.50
CA TYR A 283 -5.25 4.31 14.49
C TYR A 283 -6.24 5.47 14.67
N HIS A 284 -6.55 5.85 15.91
CA HIS A 284 -7.41 7.01 16.17
C HIS A 284 -6.78 8.30 15.65
N ARG A 285 -5.48 8.48 15.90
CA ARG A 285 -4.66 9.58 15.35
C ARG A 285 -4.63 9.56 13.82
N LEU A 286 -4.43 8.39 13.22
CA LEU A 286 -4.53 8.24 11.76
C LEU A 286 -5.91 8.66 11.24
N HIS A 287 -7.00 8.25 11.90
CA HIS A 287 -8.34 8.66 11.50
C HIS A 287 -8.53 10.18 11.55
N ILE A 288 -8.02 10.85 12.59
CA ILE A 288 -8.06 12.31 12.71
C ILE A 288 -7.34 12.97 11.52
N ARG A 289 -6.12 12.50 11.18
CA ARG A 289 -5.35 13.03 10.05
C ARG A 289 -6.08 12.84 8.71
N LEU A 290 -6.70 11.69 8.49
CA LEU A 290 -7.43 11.40 7.27
C LEU A 290 -8.72 12.22 7.12
N LEU A 291 -9.49 12.37 8.21
CA LEU A 291 -10.69 13.21 8.22
C LEU A 291 -10.35 14.69 8.03
N TYR A 292 -9.26 15.15 8.66
CA TYR A 292 -8.75 16.51 8.46
C TYR A 292 -8.36 16.72 6.99
N PHE A 293 -7.57 15.80 6.41
CA PHE A 293 -7.19 15.87 5.02
C PHE A 293 -8.41 15.93 4.10
N LEU A 294 -9.33 14.97 4.19
CA LEU A 294 -10.51 14.91 3.31
C LEU A 294 -11.43 16.11 3.50
N GLY A 295 -11.63 16.56 4.75
CA GLY A 295 -12.44 17.74 5.07
C GLY A 295 -11.85 19.02 4.47
N MET A 296 -10.55 19.24 4.62
CA MET A 296 -9.87 20.41 4.05
C MET A 296 -9.77 20.34 2.53
N TRP A 297 -9.42 19.18 1.98
CA TRP A 297 -9.20 18.98 0.54
C TRP A 297 -10.49 19.13 -0.29
N LEU A 298 -11.62 18.69 0.24
CA LEU A 298 -12.92 18.70 -0.44
C LEU A 298 -13.84 19.85 0.01
N GLY A 299 -13.42 20.64 1.01
CA GLY A 299 -14.28 21.64 1.64
C GLY A 299 -15.46 21.02 2.40
N ASP A 300 -15.30 19.82 2.95
CA ASP A 300 -16.33 19.10 3.69
C ASP A 300 -16.25 19.40 5.20
N GLY A 301 -17.13 20.31 5.65
CA GLY A 301 -17.20 20.73 7.05
C GLY A 301 -17.68 19.65 8.02
N GLU A 302 -18.38 18.63 7.54
CA GLU A 302 -18.81 17.51 8.38
C GLU A 302 -17.62 16.62 8.74
N LEU A 303 -16.81 16.23 7.74
CA LEU A 303 -15.59 15.44 7.95
C LEU A 303 -14.58 16.20 8.83
N LEU A 304 -14.39 17.51 8.57
CA LEU A 304 -13.53 18.35 9.40
C LEU A 304 -14.07 18.43 10.85
N GLY A 305 -15.38 18.52 11.03
CA GLY A 305 -16.02 18.49 12.33
C GLY A 305 -15.76 17.19 13.11
N TYR A 306 -15.73 16.04 12.44
CA TYR A 306 -15.31 14.77 13.03
C TYR A 306 -13.82 14.80 13.42
N ALA A 307 -12.93 15.28 12.56
CA ALA A 307 -11.49 15.38 12.88
C ALA A 307 -11.25 16.20 14.15
N LEU A 308 -11.83 17.40 14.22
CA LEU A 308 -11.71 18.30 15.38
C LEU A 308 -12.33 17.71 16.66
N ARG A 309 -13.41 16.94 16.52
CA ARG A 309 -14.07 16.31 17.67
C ARG A 309 -13.27 15.10 18.18
N TRP A 310 -12.77 14.26 17.28
CA TRP A 310 -11.96 13.10 17.63
C TRP A 310 -10.64 13.50 18.26
N ASP A 311 -10.02 14.59 17.79
CA ASP A 311 -8.82 15.14 18.40
C ASP A 311 -9.01 15.50 19.89
N ARG A 312 -10.16 16.07 20.26
CA ARG A 312 -10.48 16.40 21.66
C ARG A 312 -10.63 15.18 22.57
N TYR A 313 -10.73 13.98 22.01
CA TYR A 313 -10.82 12.75 22.79
C TYR A 313 -9.45 12.23 23.21
N LEU A 314 -8.37 12.66 22.55
CA LEU A 314 -7.00 12.34 22.94
C LEU A 314 -6.71 12.92 24.33
N THR A 315 -6.11 12.11 25.20
CA THR A 315 -5.69 12.55 26.55
C THR A 315 -4.37 13.33 26.52
N ASP A 316 -3.56 13.09 25.49
CA ASP A 316 -2.20 13.58 25.38
C ASP A 316 -2.14 14.73 24.34
N ARG A 317 -1.08 14.77 23.53
CA ARG A 317 -0.89 15.77 22.47
C ARG A 317 -1.99 15.68 21.40
N SER A 318 -2.47 16.84 20.96
CA SER A 318 -3.30 16.97 19.75
C SER A 318 -2.55 16.43 18.52
N GLU A 319 -3.29 15.78 17.63
CA GLU A 319 -2.82 15.29 16.33
C GLU A 319 -2.95 16.34 15.22
N LEU A 320 -3.79 17.37 15.43
CA LEU A 320 -4.08 18.41 14.42
C LEU A 320 -2.83 19.09 13.85
N PRO A 321 -1.79 19.46 14.63
CA PRO A 321 -0.59 20.07 14.05
C PRO A 321 0.14 19.17 13.06
N ARG A 322 0.07 17.84 13.25
CA ARG A 322 0.62 16.88 12.28
C ARG A 322 -0.29 16.76 11.07
N ALA A 323 -1.61 16.71 11.28
CA ALA A 323 -2.60 16.66 10.20
C ALA A 323 -2.47 17.87 9.25
N GLU A 324 -2.29 19.06 9.81
CA GLU A 324 -2.10 20.32 9.06
C GLU A 324 -0.83 20.27 8.20
N ARG A 325 0.33 19.90 8.78
CA ARG A 325 1.57 19.76 8.01
C ARG A 325 1.47 18.76 6.87
N GLU A 326 0.82 17.63 7.09
CA GLU A 326 0.62 16.62 6.03
C GLU A 326 -0.33 17.14 4.94
N TYR A 327 -1.39 17.86 5.31
CA TYR A 327 -2.27 18.52 4.35
C TYR A 327 -1.54 19.58 3.52
N GLU A 328 -0.78 20.46 4.16
CA GLU A 328 0.00 21.51 3.50
C GLU A 328 1.00 20.93 2.51
N PHE A 329 1.72 19.88 2.89
CA PHE A 329 2.62 19.17 1.99
C PHE A 329 1.89 18.73 0.71
N TRP A 330 0.76 18.03 0.85
CA TRP A 330 0.01 17.53 -0.30
C TRP A 330 -0.56 18.66 -1.16
N ARG A 331 -1.07 19.72 -0.52
CA ARG A 331 -1.59 20.91 -1.20
C ARG A 331 -0.50 21.55 -2.06
N ASP A 332 0.67 21.78 -1.46
CA ASP A 332 1.78 22.46 -2.11
C ASP A 332 2.40 21.59 -3.20
N LEU A 333 2.51 20.28 -2.97
CA LEU A 333 2.97 19.33 -3.97
C LEU A 333 2.05 19.32 -5.20
N VAL A 334 0.73 19.14 -5.01
CA VAL A 334 -0.23 19.13 -6.13
C VAL A 334 -0.28 20.48 -6.85
N SER A 335 -0.23 21.58 -6.11
CA SER A 335 -0.14 22.93 -6.68
C SER A 335 1.11 23.09 -7.56
N SER A 336 2.27 22.63 -7.09
CA SER A 336 3.54 22.69 -7.83
C SER A 336 3.53 21.88 -9.12
N LEU A 337 2.81 20.74 -9.14
CA LEU A 337 2.70 19.86 -10.30
C LEU A 337 1.69 20.36 -11.33
N THR A 338 0.72 21.16 -10.92
CA THR A 338 -0.37 21.67 -11.79
C THR A 338 -0.12 23.09 -12.28
N ALA A 339 0.79 23.84 -11.66
CA ALA A 339 1.25 25.12 -12.15
C ALA A 339 1.91 24.95 -13.53
N SER A 340 1.20 25.33 -14.61
CA SER A 340 1.76 25.32 -15.97
C SER A 340 3.08 26.08 -16.00
N PRO A 341 4.13 25.58 -16.70
CA PRO A 341 5.31 26.38 -16.95
C PRO A 341 4.91 27.51 -17.90
N ARG A 342 4.62 28.70 -17.35
CA ARG A 342 4.72 29.92 -18.16
C ARG A 342 6.18 29.98 -18.62
N GLY A 343 6.38 29.97 -19.94
CA GLY A 343 7.66 29.68 -20.55
C GLY A 343 8.83 30.42 -19.93
N SER A 344 9.86 29.66 -19.57
CA SER A 344 11.25 30.09 -19.50
C SER A 344 12.14 28.87 -19.35
N HIS A 345 13.31 28.95 -19.98
CA HIS A 345 14.42 28.00 -20.07
C HIS A 345 14.72 27.15 -18.81
N PRO A 346 15.41 26.00 -18.97
CA PRO A 346 15.85 25.21 -17.83
C PRO A 346 16.67 26.08 -16.87
N PRO A 347 16.40 26.06 -15.55
CA PRO A 347 17.28 26.72 -14.61
C PRO A 347 18.59 25.90 -14.56
N GLU A 348 19.67 26.51 -15.05
CA GLU A 348 21.01 26.14 -14.65
C GLU A 348 21.14 26.26 -13.12
N GLY A 349 21.94 25.37 -12.53
CA GLY A 349 22.07 25.13 -11.10
C GLY A 349 21.84 26.34 -10.19
N GLY A 350 20.77 26.24 -9.39
CA GLY A 350 20.49 27.12 -8.26
C GLY A 350 20.04 26.25 -7.09
N GLY A 351 20.83 26.25 -6.02
CA GLY A 351 20.58 25.45 -4.82
C GLY A 351 19.19 25.72 -4.24
N ILE A 352 18.47 24.65 -3.95
CA ILE A 352 17.25 24.72 -3.16
C ILE A 352 17.64 25.09 -1.73
N ASP A 353 17.01 26.15 -1.26
CA ASP A 353 17.12 26.69 0.08
C ASP A 353 16.84 25.60 1.13
N ARG A 354 17.84 25.32 1.96
CA ARG A 354 17.81 24.23 2.95
C ARG A 354 17.24 24.73 4.26
N ASP A 355 16.01 25.20 4.28
CA ASP A 355 15.31 25.54 5.53
C ASP A 355 13.89 24.97 5.53
N VAL A 356 13.79 23.65 5.33
CA VAL A 356 12.70 22.86 5.92
C VAL A 356 13.29 22.14 7.12
N VAL A 357 12.99 22.65 8.31
CA VAL A 357 13.40 22.02 9.58
C VAL A 357 12.66 20.69 9.71
N VAL A 358 13.34 19.61 9.34
CA VAL A 358 12.90 18.23 9.54
C VAL A 358 13.05 17.90 11.03
N PRO A 359 12.01 17.45 11.75
CA PRO A 359 12.18 16.95 13.09
C PRO A 359 13.05 15.69 13.06
N ALA A 360 14.21 15.77 13.69
CA ALA A 360 15.01 14.59 14.01
C ALA A 360 14.26 13.73 15.04
N HIS A 361 14.46 12.41 14.94
CA HIS A 361 13.95 11.33 15.80
C HIS A 361 12.61 10.71 15.37
N VAL A 362 12.70 9.71 14.48
CA VAL A 362 11.73 8.60 14.43
C VAL A 362 12.44 7.40 15.08
N GLU A 363 12.13 7.15 16.35
CA GLU A 363 12.59 5.98 17.09
C GLU A 363 12.05 4.68 16.48
N ASP A 364 12.87 3.64 16.56
CA ASP A 364 12.55 2.24 16.28
C ASP A 364 11.19 1.84 16.85
N ARG A 365 10.21 1.58 15.97
CA ARG A 365 9.00 0.86 16.34
C ARG A 365 8.64 -0.17 15.27
N PRO A 366 8.40 -1.44 15.65
CA PRO A 366 7.82 -2.42 14.75
C PRO A 366 6.33 -2.09 14.54
N TYR A 367 5.70 -2.79 13.61
CA TYR A 367 4.32 -2.63 13.12
C TYR A 367 4.18 -1.62 11.99
N LEU A 368 3.42 -2.03 10.97
CA LEU A 368 2.90 -1.27 9.83
C LEU A 368 2.27 0.06 10.27
N THR A 369 3.08 1.01 10.72
CA THR A 369 2.69 2.39 10.86
C THR A 369 2.53 2.90 9.44
N GLN A 370 1.29 2.83 8.96
CA GLN A 370 0.85 3.46 7.72
C GLN A 370 1.30 4.93 7.82
N VAL A 371 2.29 5.29 7.01
CA VAL A 371 2.97 6.60 7.05
C VAL A 371 2.06 7.70 6.49
N TYR A 372 1.00 7.31 5.77
CA TYR A 372 0.10 8.17 5.03
C TYR A 372 -0.70 9.15 5.86
#